data_AF-A0A965EI22-F1
#
_entry.id   AF-A0A965EI22-F1
#
_cell.length_a   1.000
_cell.length_b   1.000
_cell.length_c   1.000
_cell.angle_alpha   90.00
_cell.angle_beta   90.00
_cell.angle_gamma   90.00
#
_symmetry.space_group_name_H-M   'P 1'
#
loop_
_entity.id
_entity.type
_entity.pdbx_description
1 polymer ?
#
loop_
_entity_poly.entity_id
_entity_poly.type
_entity_poly.pdbx_seq_one_letter_code
_entity_poly.pdbx_strand_id
1 'polypeptide(L)'
;MAPLAANNILFPCLDKRRYLPVDIASEESDRKIPVHEETVFFATANLGSEYSGTQAIDRALLDRFFPVELGYPREVDEINVLKLRTGVDEKSATAIVRVSNEIRKQYKEQELSTPVSVRHTLQAASLIFDGFDVDKALLATIMPLFEDSIGVSERSKVLSIVSAF
;
A
#
# COMPACT_ATOMS: atom_id res chain seq x y z
N MET A 1 -15.17 5.16 -0.89
CA MET A 1 -15.39 3.84 -1.53
C MET A 1 -16.60 3.96 -2.44
N ALA A 2 -16.58 3.37 -3.64
CA ALA A 2 -17.75 3.39 -4.52
C ALA A 2 -18.91 2.60 -3.86
N PRO A 3 -20.18 3.05 -3.99
CA PRO A 3 -21.33 2.32 -3.45
C PRO A 3 -21.36 0.87 -3.98
N LEU A 4 -21.86 -0.09 -3.19
CA LEU A 4 -21.98 -1.49 -3.62
C LEU A 4 -22.74 -1.62 -4.95
N ALA A 5 -23.78 -0.79 -5.13
CA ALA A 5 -24.56 -0.70 -6.36
C ALA A 5 -23.74 -0.25 -7.58
N ALA A 6 -22.70 0.57 -7.37
CA ALA A 6 -21.81 1.04 -8.44
C ALA A 6 -20.83 -0.05 -8.91
N ASN A 7 -20.56 -1.09 -8.12
CA ASN A 7 -19.68 -2.19 -8.57
C ASN A 7 -20.41 -3.18 -9.49
N ASN A 8 -21.72 -3.37 -9.27
CA ASN A 8 -22.52 -4.30 -10.08
C ASN A 8 -22.65 -3.86 -11.54
N ILE A 9 -22.58 -2.55 -11.81
CA ILE A 9 -22.61 -2.00 -13.17
C ILE A 9 -21.44 -2.50 -14.02
N LEU A 10 -20.32 -2.88 -13.40
CA LEU A 10 -19.11 -3.34 -14.07
C LEU A 10 -19.15 -4.84 -14.39
N PHE A 11 -20.09 -5.61 -13.85
CA PHE A 11 -20.14 -7.06 -14.07
C PHE A 11 -20.21 -7.43 -15.56
N PRO A 12 -21.01 -6.78 -16.42
CA PRO A 12 -21.02 -7.07 -17.84
C PRO A 12 -19.75 -6.62 -18.56
N CYS A 13 -18.99 -5.66 -18.03
CA CYS A 13 -17.68 -5.27 -18.57
C CYS A 13 -16.60 -6.34 -18.31
N LEU A 14 -16.72 -7.05 -17.19
CA LEU A 14 -15.71 -7.97 -16.65
C LEU A 14 -15.99 -9.44 -17.00
N ASP A 15 -17.13 -9.76 -17.60
CA ASP A 15 -17.44 -11.10 -18.09
C ASP A 15 -17.53 -11.16 -19.62
N LYS A 16 -17.98 -12.31 -20.15
CA LYS A 16 -18.05 -12.59 -21.59
C LYS A 16 -18.89 -11.58 -22.37
N ARG A 17 -19.76 -10.80 -21.71
CA ARG A 17 -20.67 -9.85 -22.35
C ARG A 17 -19.96 -8.59 -22.86
N ARG A 18 -18.88 -8.15 -22.21
CA ARG A 18 -18.02 -7.03 -22.63
C ARG A 18 -18.77 -5.75 -23.03
N TYR A 19 -19.66 -5.24 -22.18
CA TYR A 19 -20.30 -3.93 -22.38
C TYR A 19 -20.59 -3.19 -21.06
N LEU A 20 -20.65 -1.86 -21.10
CA LEU A 20 -21.10 -1.02 -20.00
C LEU A 20 -22.60 -0.69 -20.18
N PRO A 21 -23.49 -1.08 -19.25
CA PRO A 21 -24.88 -0.64 -19.28
C PRO A 21 -24.97 0.85 -18.92
N VAL A 22 -25.85 1.59 -19.62
CA VAL A 22 -26.10 3.01 -19.39
C VAL A 22 -27.57 3.19 -18.98
N ASP A 23 -27.79 3.37 -17.68
CA ASP A 23 -29.14 3.48 -17.11
C ASP A 23 -29.81 4.82 -17.45
N ILE A 24 -29.01 5.90 -17.51
CA ILE A 24 -29.48 7.25 -17.87
C ILE A 24 -28.97 7.58 -19.27
N ALA A 25 -29.83 7.40 -20.27
CA ALA A 25 -29.56 7.75 -21.66
C ALA A 25 -30.79 8.46 -22.26
N SER A 26 -30.59 9.38 -23.20
CA SER A 26 -31.68 9.94 -24.00
C SER A 26 -32.32 8.85 -24.87
N GLU A 27 -33.51 9.09 -25.42
CA GLU A 27 -34.19 8.11 -26.29
C GLU A 27 -33.34 7.70 -27.51
N GLU A 28 -32.46 8.60 -27.97
CA GLU A 28 -31.57 8.40 -29.12
C GLU A 28 -30.19 7.82 -28.75
N SER A 29 -29.88 7.66 -27.46
CA SER A 29 -28.56 7.21 -27.00
C SER A 29 -28.50 5.70 -26.77
N ASP A 30 -27.35 5.10 -27.08
CA ASP A 30 -27.10 3.68 -26.82
C ASP A 30 -27.18 3.35 -25.33
N ARG A 31 -27.98 2.33 -25.00
CA ARG A 31 -28.13 1.80 -23.63
C ARG A 31 -27.01 0.84 -23.23
N LYS A 32 -26.14 0.47 -24.16
CA LYS A 32 -25.03 -0.47 -23.99
C LYS A 32 -23.84 0.02 -24.77
N ILE A 33 -22.76 0.36 -24.08
CA ILE A 33 -21.50 0.76 -24.70
C ILE A 33 -20.59 -0.47 -24.77
N PRO A 34 -20.24 -1.00 -25.95
CA PRO A 34 -19.34 -2.14 -26.04
C PRO A 34 -17.96 -1.79 -25.50
N VAL A 35 -17.34 -2.70 -24.74
CA VAL A 35 -15.96 -2.56 -24.31
C VAL A 35 -15.07 -3.08 -25.44
N HIS A 36 -14.16 -2.23 -25.90
CA HIS A 36 -13.21 -2.56 -26.98
C HIS A 36 -12.42 -3.83 -26.68
N GLU A 37 -12.09 -4.63 -27.70
CA GLU A 37 -11.45 -5.94 -27.54
C GLU A 37 -10.09 -5.85 -26.82
N GLU A 38 -9.35 -4.77 -27.04
CA GLU A 38 -8.03 -4.54 -26.44
C GLU A 38 -8.09 -3.94 -25.01
N THR A 39 -9.29 -3.64 -24.47
CA THR A 39 -9.39 -3.07 -23.13
C THR A 39 -9.16 -4.12 -22.05
N VAL A 40 -8.15 -3.88 -21.20
CA VAL A 40 -7.82 -4.67 -20.02
C VAL A 40 -8.20 -3.92 -18.75
N PHE A 41 -8.77 -4.63 -17.77
CA PHE A 41 -9.15 -4.06 -16.48
C PHE A 41 -8.12 -4.42 -15.40
N PHE A 42 -7.63 -3.40 -14.69
CA PHE A 42 -6.82 -3.56 -13.48
C PHE A 42 -7.58 -2.96 -12.29
N ALA A 43 -7.55 -3.67 -11.17
CA ALA A 43 -8.16 -3.23 -9.92
C ALA A 43 -7.19 -3.44 -8.76
N THR A 44 -7.25 -2.55 -7.78
CA THR A 44 -6.44 -2.63 -6.55
C THR A 44 -7.36 -2.72 -5.34
N ALA A 45 -7.04 -3.61 -4.42
CA ALA A 45 -7.77 -3.81 -3.19
C ALA A 45 -6.80 -3.88 -2.02
N ASN A 46 -7.05 -3.10 -0.97
CA ASN A 46 -6.41 -3.31 0.32
C ASN A 46 -7.28 -4.30 1.10
N LEU A 47 -6.78 -5.52 1.29
CA LEU A 47 -7.45 -6.59 2.02
C LEU A 47 -6.73 -6.76 3.36
N GLY A 48 -7.48 -6.82 4.47
CA GLY A 48 -6.92 -7.03 5.80
C GLY A 48 -7.61 -6.18 6.86
N SER A 49 -7.53 -6.63 8.12
CA SER A 49 -8.09 -5.93 9.28
C SER A 49 -7.31 -4.66 9.64
N GLU A 50 -6.11 -4.51 9.09
CA GLU A 50 -5.21 -3.37 9.32
C GLU A 50 -5.64 -2.07 8.60
N TYR A 51 -6.63 -2.14 7.71
CA TYR A 51 -7.18 -0.97 7.04
C TYR A 51 -8.58 -0.64 7.58
N SER A 52 -8.69 0.46 8.33
CA SER A 52 -10.00 0.93 8.80
C SER A 52 -10.86 1.41 7.63
N GLY A 53 -12.14 1.02 7.61
CA GLY A 53 -13.09 1.45 6.58
C GLY A 53 -13.10 0.65 5.28
N THR A 54 -12.40 -0.49 5.19
CA THR A 54 -12.54 -1.41 4.06
C THR A 54 -13.78 -2.28 4.22
N GLN A 55 -14.73 -2.18 3.28
CA GLN A 55 -15.82 -3.16 3.19
C GLN A 55 -15.30 -4.46 2.59
N ALA A 56 -15.86 -5.60 3.03
CA ALA A 56 -15.59 -6.89 2.42
C ALA A 56 -15.88 -6.79 0.91
N ILE A 57 -14.93 -7.25 0.09
CA ILE A 57 -15.13 -7.26 -1.36
C ILE A 57 -16.18 -8.32 -1.69
N ASP A 58 -17.14 -7.93 -2.51
CA ASP A 58 -18.16 -8.84 -3.02
C ASP A 58 -17.50 -10.04 -3.73
N ARG A 59 -17.93 -11.25 -3.37
CA ARG A 59 -17.31 -12.47 -3.89
C ARG A 59 -17.49 -12.62 -5.40
N ALA A 60 -18.63 -12.17 -5.94
CA ALA A 60 -18.90 -12.23 -7.37
C ALA A 60 -18.01 -11.24 -8.15
N LEU A 61 -17.61 -10.11 -7.54
CA LEU A 61 -16.60 -9.24 -8.11
C LEU A 61 -15.21 -9.91 -8.10
N LEU A 62 -14.82 -10.54 -6.99
CA LEU A 62 -13.53 -11.25 -6.89
C LEU A 62 -13.38 -12.38 -7.92
N ASP A 63 -14.44 -13.17 -8.15
CA ASP A 63 -14.41 -14.28 -9.12
C ASP A 63 -14.26 -13.80 -10.59
N ARG A 64 -14.39 -12.48 -10.85
CA ARG A 64 -14.20 -11.85 -12.17
C ARG A 64 -12.80 -11.25 -12.37
N PHE A 65 -11.95 -11.30 -11.36
CA PHE A 65 -10.55 -10.88 -11.44
C PHE A 65 -9.62 -12.07 -11.19
N PHE A 66 -8.38 -11.95 -11.67
CA PHE A 66 -7.29 -12.82 -11.26
C PHE A 66 -6.53 -12.13 -10.11
N PRO A 67 -6.72 -12.56 -8.85
CA PRO A 67 -6.10 -11.89 -7.71
C PRO A 67 -4.59 -12.16 -7.69
N VAL A 68 -3.82 -11.09 -7.49
CA VAL A 68 -2.38 -11.15 -7.23
C VAL A 68 -2.12 -10.51 -5.88
N GLU A 69 -1.63 -11.29 -4.93
CA GLU A 69 -1.26 -10.79 -3.62
C GLU A 69 0.08 -10.06 -3.70
N LEU A 70 0.12 -8.85 -3.13
CA LEU A 70 1.31 -8.01 -3.09
C LEU A 70 1.77 -7.84 -1.64
N GLY A 71 2.95 -8.37 -1.35
CA GLY A 71 3.65 -8.14 -0.09
C GLY A 71 4.67 -7.01 -0.19
N TYR A 72 5.39 -6.77 0.90
CA TYR A 72 6.59 -5.93 0.86
C TYR A 72 7.65 -6.54 -0.07
N PRO A 73 8.44 -5.71 -0.79
CA PRO A 73 9.53 -6.20 -1.61
C PRO A 73 10.55 -6.97 -0.77
N ARG A 74 11.36 -7.81 -1.42
CA ARG A 74 12.54 -8.39 -0.76
C ARG A 74 13.52 -7.26 -0.41
N GLU A 75 14.33 -7.45 0.63
CA GLU A 75 15.30 -6.45 1.10
C GLU A 75 16.14 -5.86 -0.04
N VAL A 76 16.70 -6.71 -0.89
CA VAL A 76 17.52 -6.29 -2.05
C VAL A 76 16.71 -5.46 -3.05
N ASP A 77 15.44 -5.81 -3.28
CA ASP A 77 14.60 -5.08 -4.23
C ASP A 77 14.20 -3.71 -3.67
N GLU A 78 13.86 -3.63 -2.39
CA GLU A 78 13.52 -2.35 -1.74
C GLU A 78 14.74 -1.42 -1.69
N ILE A 79 15.94 -1.94 -1.36
CA ILE A 79 17.19 -1.16 -1.42
C ILE A 79 17.39 -0.56 -2.81
N ASN A 80 17.20 -1.36 -3.87
CA ASN A 80 17.30 -0.88 -5.24
C ASN A 80 16.23 0.17 -5.58
N VAL A 81 15.00 -0.01 -5.10
CA VAL A 81 13.93 0.98 -5.24
C VAL A 81 14.31 2.31 -4.59
N LEU A 82 14.85 2.30 -3.36
CA LEU A 82 15.26 3.53 -2.67
C LEU A 82 16.37 4.24 -3.45
N LYS A 83 17.44 3.51 -3.82
CA LYS A 83 18.56 4.06 -4.61
C LYS A 83 18.07 4.69 -5.92
N LEU A 84 17.21 3.98 -6.66
CA LEU A 84 16.72 4.45 -7.97
C LEU A 84 15.78 5.66 -7.84
N ARG A 85 14.95 5.70 -6.80
CA ARG A 85 13.90 6.72 -6.65
C ARG A 85 14.38 7.99 -5.95
N THR A 86 15.35 7.88 -5.05
CA THR A 86 15.81 9.03 -4.24
C THR A 86 17.28 9.39 -4.45
N GLY A 87 18.10 8.50 -5.03
CA GLY A 87 19.54 8.72 -5.20
C GLY A 87 20.37 8.52 -3.93
N VAL A 88 19.76 8.02 -2.85
CA VAL A 88 20.47 7.73 -1.60
C VAL A 88 21.53 6.65 -1.79
N ASP A 89 22.61 6.70 -1.02
CA ASP A 89 23.67 5.69 -1.07
C ASP A 89 23.19 4.32 -0.54
N GLU A 90 23.90 3.27 -0.93
CA GLU A 90 23.52 1.89 -0.60
C GLU A 90 23.58 1.57 0.89
N LYS A 91 24.51 2.17 1.64
CA LYS A 91 24.63 1.95 3.08
C LYS A 91 23.41 2.51 3.79
N SER A 92 23.02 3.74 3.46
CA SER A 92 21.82 4.38 3.99
C SER A 92 20.54 3.64 3.58
N ALA A 93 20.40 3.26 2.30
CA ALA A 93 19.26 2.46 1.84
C ALA A 93 19.13 1.13 2.61
N THR A 94 20.26 0.45 2.83
CA THR A 94 20.31 -0.81 3.59
C THR A 94 19.86 -0.61 5.03
N ALA A 95 20.32 0.45 5.70
CA ALA A 95 19.92 0.76 7.07
C ALA A 95 18.41 1.00 7.18
N ILE A 96 17.84 1.82 6.27
CA ILE A 96 16.40 2.11 6.25
C ILE A 96 15.58 0.83 6.08
N VAL A 97 15.95 -0.02 5.11
CA VAL A 97 15.20 -1.25 4.82
C VAL A 97 15.30 -2.25 5.98
N ARG A 98 16.46 -2.39 6.63
CA ARG A 98 16.62 -3.29 7.78
C ARG A 98 15.79 -2.87 8.99
N VAL A 99 15.85 -1.60 9.37
CA VAL A 99 15.01 -1.03 10.43
C VAL A 99 13.54 -1.25 10.11
N SER A 100 13.13 -0.99 8.87
CA SER A 100 11.74 -1.15 8.44
C SER A 100 11.28 -2.61 8.44
N ASN A 101 12.14 -3.55 8.07
CA ASN A 101 11.85 -4.98 8.11
C ASN A 101 11.71 -5.49 9.54
N GLU A 102 12.54 -5.01 10.49
CA GLU A 102 12.38 -5.35 11.90
C GLU A 102 11.06 -4.82 12.47
N ILE A 103 10.66 -3.59 12.11
CA ILE A 103 9.35 -3.05 12.50
C ILE A 103 8.22 -3.88 11.89
N ARG A 104 8.29 -4.24 10.61
CA ARG A 104 7.30 -5.09 9.94
C ARG A 104 7.21 -6.48 10.58
N LYS A 105 8.33 -7.02 11.08
CA LYS A 105 8.37 -8.29 11.81
C LYS A 105 7.66 -8.16 13.16
N GLN A 106 7.98 -7.16 13.96
CA GLN A 106 7.32 -6.93 15.26
C GLN A 106 5.83 -6.62 15.11
N TYR A 107 5.43 -5.94 14.03
CA TYR A 107 4.03 -5.77 13.68
C TYR A 107 3.32 -7.11 13.44
N LYS A 108 3.94 -8.04 12.68
CA LYS A 108 3.38 -9.39 12.47
C LYS A 108 3.28 -10.20 13.76
N GLU A 109 4.21 -9.97 14.69
CA GLU A 109 4.23 -10.57 16.03
C GLU A 109 3.24 -9.89 17.00
N GLN A 110 2.49 -8.87 16.55
CA GLN A 110 1.55 -8.08 17.35
C GLN A 110 2.21 -7.30 18.50
N GLU A 111 3.53 -7.08 18.42
CA GLU A 111 4.32 -6.29 19.38
C GLU A 111 4.28 -4.78 19.10
N LEU A 112 3.90 -4.42 17.86
CA LEU A 112 3.69 -3.06 17.38
C LEU A 112 2.33 -2.96 16.68
N SER A 113 1.66 -1.82 16.82
CA SER A 113 0.32 -1.54 16.31
C SER A 113 0.27 -1.23 14.81
N THR A 114 1.37 -0.72 14.24
CA THR A 114 1.39 -0.14 12.89
C THR A 114 2.61 -0.60 12.10
N PRO A 115 2.46 -1.02 10.82
CA PRO A 115 3.59 -1.38 9.98
C PRO A 115 4.23 -0.17 9.30
N VAL A 116 5.47 -0.33 8.82
CA VAL A 116 6.17 0.68 8.00
C VAL A 116 6.06 0.34 6.52
N SER A 117 5.41 1.20 5.74
CA SER A 117 5.24 1.03 4.29
C SER A 117 6.49 1.43 3.49
N VAL A 118 6.58 0.99 2.23
CA VAL A 118 7.63 1.43 1.28
C VAL A 118 7.56 2.95 1.03
N ARG A 119 6.39 3.58 1.22
CA ARG A 119 6.26 5.04 1.12
C ARG A 119 7.02 5.74 2.24
N HIS A 120 7.01 5.19 3.45
CA HIS A 120 7.75 5.74 4.58
C HIS A 120 9.26 5.57 4.38
N THR A 121 9.71 4.42 3.85
CA THR A 121 11.13 4.21 3.54
C THR A 121 11.64 5.15 2.45
N LEU A 122 10.82 5.43 1.43
CA LEU A 122 11.10 6.46 0.42
C LEU A 122 11.22 7.86 1.03
N GLN A 123 10.33 8.24 1.95
CA GLN A 123 10.41 9.54 2.64
C GLN A 123 11.69 9.66 3.47
N ALA A 124 12.06 8.62 4.22
CA ALA A 124 13.30 8.61 5.00
C ALA A 124 14.53 8.73 4.08
N ALA A 125 14.54 7.98 2.97
CA ALA A 125 15.61 8.02 1.99
C ALA A 125 15.75 9.39 1.31
N SER A 126 14.63 10.07 1.03
CA SER A 126 14.64 11.45 0.50
C SER A 126 15.23 12.43 1.50
N LEU A 127 14.88 12.35 2.79
CA LEU A 127 15.48 13.22 3.81
C LEU A 127 16.99 12.99 3.94
N ILE A 128 17.46 11.75 3.90
CA ILE A 128 18.89 11.44 3.98
C ILE A 128 19.62 11.99 2.75
N PHE A 129 19.03 11.87 1.57
CA PHE A 129 19.58 12.47 0.35
C PHE A 129 19.69 14.00 0.46
N ASP A 130 18.73 14.65 1.10
CA ASP A 130 18.74 16.09 1.39
C ASP A 130 19.74 16.50 2.49
N GLY A 131 20.48 15.55 3.07
CA GLY A 131 21.57 15.78 4.02
C GLY A 131 21.19 15.60 5.49
N PHE A 132 20.03 15.01 5.80
CA PHE A 132 19.68 14.66 7.17
C PHE A 132 20.44 13.43 7.63
N ASP A 133 20.80 13.39 8.91
CA ASP A 133 21.34 12.20 9.54
C ASP A 133 20.31 11.05 9.48
N VAL A 134 20.80 9.81 9.31
CA VAL A 134 19.96 8.62 9.09
C VAL A 134 18.98 8.39 10.25
N ASP A 135 19.46 8.54 11.49
CA ASP A 135 18.66 8.43 12.70
C ASP A 135 17.54 9.48 12.73
N LYS A 136 17.86 10.75 12.45
CA LYS A 136 16.88 11.84 12.44
C LYS A 136 15.85 11.66 11.35
N ALA A 137 16.26 11.24 10.16
CA ALA A 137 15.36 10.97 9.04
C ALA A 137 14.40 9.81 9.35
N LEU A 138 14.91 8.71 9.89
CA LEU A 138 14.09 7.58 10.32
C LEU A 138 13.13 7.98 11.43
N LEU A 139 13.59 8.70 12.46
CA LEU A 139 12.73 9.12 13.55
C LEU A 139 11.65 10.10 13.08
N ALA A 140 11.98 11.06 12.22
CA ALA A 140 11.02 12.03 11.69
C ALA A 140 9.91 11.38 10.86
N THR A 141 10.19 10.27 10.17
CA THR A 141 9.26 9.60 9.27
C THR A 141 8.49 8.46 9.94
N ILE A 142 9.14 7.70 10.82
CA ILE A 142 8.60 6.46 11.42
C ILE A 142 7.94 6.73 12.76
N MET A 143 8.52 7.55 13.65
CA MET A 143 7.97 7.78 15.00
C MET A 143 6.54 8.33 15.02
N PRO A 144 6.13 9.23 14.08
CA PRO A 144 4.77 9.73 14.05
C PRO A 144 3.70 8.66 13.81
N LEU A 145 4.08 7.47 13.34
CA LEU A 145 3.16 6.35 13.11
C LEU A 145 2.73 5.66 14.40
N PHE A 146 3.43 5.92 15.51
CA PHE A 146 3.19 5.28 16.79
C PHE A 146 2.72 6.33 17.79
N GLU A 147 1.67 6.02 18.55
CA GLU A 147 1.15 6.89 19.61
C GLU A 147 1.92 6.70 20.92
N ASP A 148 2.04 7.76 21.72
CA ASP A 148 2.46 7.63 23.12
C ASP A 148 1.25 7.20 23.95
N SER A 149 1.11 5.90 24.16
CA SER A 149 0.16 5.35 25.12
C SER A 149 0.76 5.33 26.53
N ILE A 150 -0.11 5.36 27.56
CA ILE A 150 0.29 5.31 28.96
C ILE A 150 0.74 3.86 29.28
N GLY A 151 2.02 3.55 29.07
CA GLY A 151 2.60 2.21 29.20
C GLY A 151 4.04 2.10 28.67
N VAL A 152 4.50 0.88 28.34
CA VAL A 152 5.74 0.69 27.55
C VAL A 152 5.49 1.30 26.19
N SER A 153 6.00 2.52 25.96
CA SER A 153 5.72 3.24 24.72
C SER A 153 6.26 2.44 23.53
N GLU A 154 5.40 2.19 22.54
CA GLU A 154 5.80 1.63 21.24
C GLU A 154 6.95 2.44 20.64
N ARG A 155 6.96 3.76 20.91
CA ARG A 155 8.05 4.66 20.56
C ARG A 155 9.39 4.24 21.15
N SER A 156 9.42 3.76 22.40
CA SER A 156 10.64 3.24 23.02
C SER A 156 11.15 1.97 22.33
N LYS A 157 10.25 1.06 21.93
CA LYS A 157 10.62 -0.12 21.14
C LYS A 157 11.20 0.31 19.79
N VAL A 158 10.52 1.19 19.07
CA VAL A 158 10.98 1.70 17.76
C VAL A 158 12.32 2.43 17.88
N LEU A 159 12.51 3.26 18.91
CA LEU A 159 13.81 3.91 19.21
C LEU A 159 14.93 2.89 19.42
N SER A 160 14.66 1.80 20.14
CA SER A 160 15.65 0.74 20.35
C SER A 160 16.01 0.02 19.06
N ILE A 161 15.04 -0.19 18.15
CA ILE A 161 15.28 -0.75 16.82
C ILE A 161 16.15 0.21 16.02
N VAL A 162 15.79 1.49 15.92
CA VAL A 162 16.56 2.49 15.15
C VAL A 162 18.00 2.61 15.66
N SER A 163 18.21 2.52 16.97
CA SER A 163 19.55 2.62 17.58
C SER A 163 20.41 1.36 17.40
N ALA A 164 19.80 0.23 17.01
CA ALA A 164 20.51 -1.04 16.83
C ALA A 164 21.12 -1.20 15.42
N PHE A 165 20.81 -0.30 14.49
CA PHE A 165 21.24 -0.34 13.09
C PHE A 165 21.96 0.96 12.69
#